data_AF-A0A1Q7DZU5-F1
#
_entry.id   AF-A0A1Q7DZU5-F1
#
_cell.length_a   1.000
_cell.length_b   1.000
_cell.length_c   1.000
_cell.angle_alpha   90.00
_cell.angle_beta   90.00
_cell.angle_gamma   90.00
#
_symmetry.space_group_name_H-M   'P 1'
#
loop_
_entity.id
_entity.type
_entity.pdbx_description
1 polymer ?
#
loop_
_entity_poly.entity_id
_entity_poly.type
_entity_poly.pdbx_seq_one_letter_code
_entity_poly.pdbx_strand_id
1 'polypeptide(L)'
;MKLTHYLAIATLLGAAIPAAAQVQLNGAGATFPNIIYQDWMLTYNQSHPDVKLNYQSIGSGGGIRQFSDGTVDFGASDAPMTDSAIAAIGGNALHIPTVMGAVVIIYNLQGVSQAVKFTPDVLADIFLGKITKWNDARLASVNSGVTLPASDIVVVHRADGSGTSFAFTDYLSKVSPEWQQKVGKGTSVNGPVGLGGRGSEGVSATVSQMPGAIGYVELAYATTNKTQYGTLRNTSGNWITPSLDAVTAAAAGAMKDMGPNTDFRVSVTNSSGAQAYPISTFTWLLVHKSYSDTAKARALV
;
A
#
# COMPACT_ATOMS: atom_id res chain seq x y z
N MET A 1 -66.75 -48.02 -28.46
CA MET A 1 -65.78 -47.72 -29.53
C MET A 1 -65.39 -46.25 -29.43
N LYS A 2 -64.11 -46.02 -29.11
CA LYS A 2 -63.33 -44.76 -29.19
C LYS A 2 -63.65 -43.61 -28.21
N LEU A 3 -62.96 -43.68 -27.07
CA LEU A 3 -62.55 -42.53 -26.24
C LEU A 3 -61.66 -41.59 -27.06
N THR A 4 -61.91 -40.28 -26.98
CA THR A 4 -60.96 -39.23 -27.40
C THR A 4 -60.68 -38.34 -26.19
N HIS A 5 -59.53 -38.56 -25.55
CA HIS A 5 -59.01 -37.70 -24.49
C HIS A 5 -58.27 -36.53 -25.15
N TYR A 6 -58.79 -35.31 -25.02
CA TYR A 6 -58.05 -34.10 -25.37
C TYR A 6 -57.17 -33.72 -24.18
N LEU A 7 -55.87 -33.97 -24.31
CA LEU A 7 -54.86 -33.51 -23.36
C LEU A 7 -54.57 -32.03 -23.65
N ALA A 8 -55.08 -31.13 -22.83
CA ALA A 8 -54.73 -29.71 -22.89
C ALA A 8 -53.33 -29.52 -22.29
N ILE A 9 -52.32 -29.34 -23.14
CA ILE A 9 -50.98 -28.92 -22.72
C ILE A 9 -51.05 -27.40 -22.48
N ALA A 10 -51.16 -26.99 -21.22
CA ALA A 10 -50.98 -25.60 -20.82
C ALA A 10 -49.47 -25.29 -20.84
N THR A 11 -48.99 -24.68 -21.91
CA THR A 11 -47.67 -24.05 -21.95
C THR A 11 -47.69 -22.80 -21.07
N LEU A 12 -47.19 -22.91 -19.84
CA LEU A 12 -46.78 -21.72 -19.08
C LEU A 12 -45.62 -21.07 -19.83
N LEU A 13 -45.91 -20.02 -20.60
CA LEU A 13 -44.89 -19.01 -20.93
C LEU A 13 -44.54 -18.30 -19.61
N GLY A 14 -43.56 -18.83 -18.89
CA GLY A 14 -42.89 -18.08 -17.84
C GLY A 14 -42.24 -16.86 -18.50
N ALA A 15 -42.75 -15.66 -18.20
CA ALA A 15 -42.07 -14.43 -18.58
C ALA A 15 -40.68 -14.47 -17.92
N ALA A 16 -39.64 -14.68 -18.72
CA ALA A 16 -38.27 -14.51 -18.26
C ALA A 16 -38.12 -13.04 -17.88
N ILE A 17 -38.14 -12.75 -16.57
CA ILE A 17 -37.74 -11.44 -16.06
C ILE A 17 -36.29 -11.28 -16.53
N PRO A 18 -35.96 -10.28 -17.37
CA PRO A 18 -34.58 -10.07 -17.77
C PRO A 18 -33.78 -9.82 -16.50
N ALA A 19 -32.84 -10.70 -16.18
CA ALA A 19 -31.89 -10.46 -15.12
C ALA A 19 -31.21 -9.12 -15.42
N ALA A 20 -31.27 -8.18 -14.48
CA ALA A 20 -30.56 -6.91 -14.62
C ALA A 20 -29.09 -7.23 -14.91
N ALA A 21 -28.53 -6.60 -15.95
CA ALA A 21 -27.15 -6.85 -16.33
C ALA A 21 -26.23 -6.47 -15.16
N GLN A 22 -25.43 -7.42 -14.68
CA GLN A 22 -24.49 -7.20 -13.60
C GLN A 22 -23.45 -6.15 -14.02
N VAL A 23 -23.33 -5.07 -13.24
CA VAL A 23 -22.33 -4.03 -13.48
C VAL A 23 -20.97 -4.53 -13.02
N GLN A 24 -19.99 -4.55 -13.91
CA GLN A 24 -18.62 -4.91 -13.55
C GLN A 24 -17.78 -3.66 -13.34
N LEU A 25 -17.15 -3.57 -12.17
CA LEU A 25 -16.21 -2.52 -11.81
C LEU A 25 -14.82 -3.14 -11.67
N ASN A 26 -13.89 -2.69 -12.49
CA ASN A 26 -12.51 -3.14 -12.48
C ASN A 26 -11.62 -2.04 -11.92
N GLY A 27 -10.85 -2.37 -10.89
CA GLY A 27 -9.81 -1.50 -10.36
C GLY A 27 -8.44 -2.11 -10.47
N ALA A 28 -7.41 -1.26 -10.41
CA ALA A 28 -6.04 -1.70 -10.35
C ALA A 28 -5.15 -0.72 -9.58
N GLY A 29 -4.11 -1.24 -8.93
CA GLY A 29 -3.04 -0.39 -8.40
C GLY A 29 -2.35 -0.93 -7.16
N ALA A 30 -2.32 -0.08 -6.13
CA ALA A 30 -1.57 -0.25 -4.90
C ALA A 30 -1.60 -1.67 -4.30
N THR A 31 -0.43 -2.21 -3.96
CA THR A 31 -0.33 -3.47 -3.21
C THR A 31 -0.51 -3.25 -1.71
N PHE A 32 -0.23 -2.05 -1.22
CA PHE A 32 -0.35 -1.69 0.19
C PHE A 32 -1.74 -2.00 0.80
N PRO A 33 -2.88 -1.61 0.20
CA PRO A 33 -4.21 -1.92 0.72
C PRO A 33 -4.78 -3.25 0.22
N ASN A 34 -4.02 -4.06 -0.53
CA ASN A 34 -4.58 -5.22 -1.24
C ASN A 34 -5.30 -6.18 -0.27
N ILE A 35 -4.70 -6.49 0.88
CA ILE A 35 -5.29 -7.43 1.85
C ILE A 35 -6.69 -6.98 2.30
N ILE A 36 -6.86 -5.70 2.66
CA ILE A 36 -8.16 -5.18 3.09
C ILE A 36 -9.13 -5.00 1.93
N TYR A 37 -8.65 -4.61 0.74
CA TYR A 37 -9.51 -4.47 -0.44
C TYR A 37 -10.07 -5.82 -0.90
N GLN A 38 -9.28 -6.91 -0.85
CA GLN A 38 -9.79 -8.25 -1.16
C GLN A 38 -10.92 -8.67 -0.20
N ASP A 39 -10.78 -8.37 1.10
CA ASP A 39 -11.81 -8.66 2.11
C ASP A 39 -13.09 -7.85 1.88
N TRP A 40 -12.95 -6.54 1.64
CA TRP A 40 -14.09 -5.66 1.33
C TRP A 40 -14.82 -6.08 0.07
N MET A 41 -14.09 -6.40 -1.00
CA MET A 41 -14.69 -6.86 -2.26
C MET A 41 -15.42 -8.19 -2.10
N LEU A 42 -14.86 -9.14 -1.37
CA LEU A 42 -15.53 -10.41 -1.10
C LEU A 42 -16.89 -10.16 -0.43
N THR A 43 -16.89 -9.33 0.62
CA THR A 43 -18.11 -8.98 1.37
C THR A 43 -19.11 -8.19 0.53
N TYR A 44 -18.63 -7.23 -0.27
CA TYR A 44 -19.46 -6.40 -1.12
C TYR A 44 -20.12 -7.22 -2.24
N ASN A 45 -19.35 -8.04 -2.95
CA ASN A 45 -19.85 -8.89 -4.04
C ASN A 45 -20.88 -9.93 -3.56
N GLN A 46 -20.80 -10.36 -2.30
CA GLN A 46 -21.81 -11.26 -1.71
C GLN A 46 -23.13 -10.56 -1.40
N SER A 47 -23.08 -9.29 -1.00
CA SER A 47 -24.25 -8.50 -0.61
C SER A 47 -24.90 -7.73 -1.77
N HIS A 48 -24.16 -7.50 -2.86
CA HIS A 48 -24.59 -6.75 -4.03
C HIS A 48 -24.39 -7.59 -5.29
N PRO A 49 -25.19 -8.63 -5.54
CA PRO A 49 -24.99 -9.54 -6.68
C PRO A 49 -25.17 -8.86 -8.04
N ASP A 50 -25.78 -7.67 -8.08
CA ASP A 50 -25.92 -6.80 -9.24
C ASP A 50 -24.63 -6.03 -9.59
N VAL A 51 -23.63 -6.02 -8.69
CA VAL A 51 -22.32 -5.42 -8.91
C VAL A 51 -21.22 -6.46 -8.69
N LYS A 52 -20.25 -6.50 -9.62
CA LYS A 52 -19.04 -7.31 -9.46
C LYS A 52 -17.81 -6.43 -9.45
N LEU A 53 -17.20 -6.33 -8.28
CA LEU A 53 -15.96 -5.59 -8.05
C LEU A 53 -14.76 -6.53 -8.22
N ASN A 54 -13.84 -6.15 -9.10
CA ASN A 54 -12.55 -6.81 -9.32
C ASN A 54 -11.42 -5.83 -9.04
N TYR A 55 -10.33 -6.29 -8.43
CA TYR A 55 -9.15 -5.46 -8.19
C TYR A 55 -7.85 -6.20 -8.50
N GLN A 56 -6.98 -5.55 -9.27
CA GLN A 56 -5.66 -6.06 -9.62
C GLN A 56 -4.57 -5.35 -8.82
N SER A 57 -3.86 -6.11 -8.01
CA SER A 57 -2.71 -5.61 -7.26
C SER A 57 -1.46 -5.57 -8.14
N ILE A 58 -1.12 -4.38 -8.67
CA ILE A 58 -0.07 -4.20 -9.69
C ILE A 58 0.94 -3.09 -9.33
N GLY A 59 0.82 -2.50 -8.16
CA GLY A 59 1.59 -1.33 -7.74
C GLY A 59 0.92 -0.02 -8.12
N SER A 60 1.15 1.00 -7.30
CA SER A 60 0.48 2.30 -7.34
C SER A 60 0.80 3.06 -8.64
N GLY A 61 2.02 2.92 -9.18
CA GLY A 61 2.37 3.47 -10.49
C GLY A 61 1.62 2.81 -11.65
N GLY A 62 1.39 1.48 -11.57
CA GLY A 62 0.54 0.77 -12.51
C GLY A 62 -0.91 1.21 -12.43
N GLY A 63 -1.43 1.41 -11.21
CA GLY A 63 -2.78 1.93 -10.96
C GLY A 63 -2.99 3.33 -11.52
N ILE A 64 -2.07 4.27 -11.25
CA ILE A 64 -2.12 5.63 -11.81
C ILE A 64 -2.12 5.59 -13.35
N ARG A 65 -1.30 4.72 -13.96
CA ARG A 65 -1.25 4.59 -15.41
C ARG A 65 -2.56 4.05 -15.97
N GLN A 66 -3.03 2.90 -15.49
CA GLN A 66 -4.25 2.27 -16.00
C GLN A 66 -5.49 3.16 -15.80
N PHE A 67 -5.55 3.90 -14.69
CA PHE A 67 -6.57 4.91 -14.44
C PHE A 67 -6.48 6.07 -15.43
N SER A 68 -5.28 6.61 -15.65
CA SER A 68 -5.08 7.72 -16.60
C SER A 68 -5.42 7.32 -18.03
N ASP A 69 -5.13 6.08 -18.41
CA ASP A 69 -5.42 5.50 -19.72
C ASP A 69 -6.91 5.12 -19.89
N GLY A 70 -7.74 5.23 -18.84
CA GLY A 70 -9.16 4.85 -18.86
C GLY A 70 -9.41 3.35 -19.03
N THR A 71 -8.41 2.51 -18.73
CA THR A 71 -8.46 1.04 -18.90
C THR A 71 -9.10 0.32 -17.71
N VAL A 72 -9.25 1.02 -16.59
CA VAL A 72 -9.93 0.56 -15.37
C VAL A 72 -10.94 1.61 -14.93
N ASP A 73 -11.96 1.16 -14.21
CA ASP A 73 -13.03 2.01 -13.69
C ASP A 73 -12.58 2.86 -12.50
N PHE A 74 -11.60 2.37 -11.73
CA PHE A 74 -10.94 3.16 -10.69
C PHE A 74 -9.47 2.74 -10.50
N GLY A 75 -8.62 3.69 -10.14
CA GLY A 75 -7.24 3.42 -9.74
C GLY A 75 -7.12 3.27 -8.22
N ALA A 76 -6.00 2.75 -7.76
CA ALA A 76 -5.61 2.80 -6.35
C ALA A 76 -4.13 3.16 -6.21
N SER A 77 -3.81 4.07 -5.31
CA SER A 77 -2.42 4.52 -5.13
C SER A 77 -2.14 4.97 -3.70
N ASP A 78 -0.94 4.70 -3.21
CA ASP A 78 -0.39 5.25 -1.93
C ASP A 78 0.58 6.40 -2.19
N ALA A 79 0.73 6.78 -3.46
CA ALA A 79 1.37 8.01 -3.88
C ALA A 79 0.31 8.88 -4.58
N PRO A 80 0.08 10.12 -4.16
CA PRO A 80 -0.85 10.98 -4.87
C PRO A 80 -0.41 11.18 -6.32
N MET A 81 -1.37 11.35 -7.23
CA MET A 81 -1.05 11.76 -8.60
C MET A 81 -0.43 13.16 -8.57
N THR A 82 0.60 13.37 -9.38
CA THR A 82 1.17 14.69 -9.58
C THR A 82 0.17 15.60 -10.30
N ASP A 83 0.30 16.91 -10.11
CA ASP A 83 -0.53 17.89 -10.83
C ASP A 83 -0.40 17.74 -12.35
N SER A 84 0.80 17.42 -12.84
CA SER A 84 1.04 17.14 -14.26
C SER A 84 0.28 15.91 -14.77
N ALA A 85 0.23 14.82 -13.99
CA ALA A 85 -0.52 13.63 -14.36
C ALA A 85 -2.04 13.88 -14.37
N ILE A 86 -2.53 14.67 -13.40
CA ILE A 86 -3.95 15.08 -13.35
C ILE A 86 -4.29 16.01 -14.52
N ALA A 87 -3.42 16.96 -14.84
CA ALA A 87 -3.61 17.87 -15.97
C ALA A 87 -3.62 17.13 -17.32
N ALA A 88 -2.80 16.08 -17.47
CA ALA A 88 -2.74 15.27 -18.68
C ALA A 88 -4.06 14.55 -19.00
N ILE A 89 -4.91 14.30 -17.99
CA ILE A 89 -6.26 13.74 -18.16
C ILE A 89 -7.36 14.79 -18.00
N GLY A 90 -7.04 16.07 -18.26
CA GLY A 90 -8.01 17.17 -18.23
C GLY A 90 -8.53 17.51 -16.83
N GLY A 91 -7.80 17.17 -15.78
CA GLY A 91 -8.24 17.37 -14.39
C GLY A 91 -9.30 16.38 -13.90
N ASN A 92 -9.56 15.31 -14.65
CA ASN A 92 -10.61 14.32 -14.37
C ASN A 92 -10.17 13.25 -13.36
N ALA A 93 -9.71 13.70 -12.18
CA ALA A 93 -9.34 12.83 -11.07
C ALA A 93 -9.83 13.38 -9.73
N LEU A 94 -10.28 12.48 -8.87
CA LEU A 94 -10.50 12.68 -7.44
C LEU A 94 -9.69 11.64 -6.68
N HIS A 95 -9.04 12.07 -5.60
CA HIS A 95 -8.31 11.21 -4.67
C HIS A 95 -9.17 11.01 -3.43
N ILE A 96 -9.74 9.81 -3.27
CA ILE A 96 -10.57 9.46 -2.12
C ILE A 96 -9.72 8.63 -1.16
N PRO A 97 -9.27 9.19 -0.01
CA PRO A 97 -8.54 8.40 0.98
C PRO A 97 -9.47 7.32 1.55
N THR A 98 -8.99 6.09 1.64
CA THR A 98 -9.78 4.96 2.15
C THR A 98 -9.32 4.56 3.55
N VAL A 99 -8.05 4.23 3.68
CA VAL A 99 -7.42 3.78 4.94
C VAL A 99 -6.03 4.34 5.10
N MET A 100 -5.50 4.19 6.32
CA MET A 100 -4.10 4.42 6.63
C MET A 100 -3.44 3.14 7.08
N GLY A 101 -2.13 3.03 6.86
CA GLY A 101 -1.32 1.93 7.36
C GLY A 101 0.12 2.34 7.61
N ALA A 102 0.92 1.39 8.10
CA ALA A 102 2.33 1.57 8.38
C ALA A 102 3.18 0.83 7.35
N VAL A 103 4.18 1.51 6.78
CA VAL A 103 5.27 0.86 6.06
C VAL A 103 6.32 0.41 7.07
N VAL A 104 6.41 -0.89 7.30
CA VAL A 104 7.26 -1.49 8.31
C VAL A 104 8.55 -2.01 7.72
N ILE A 105 9.63 -1.93 8.50
CA ILE A 105 10.93 -2.47 8.12
C ILE A 105 10.95 -3.94 8.51
N ILE A 106 10.83 -4.83 7.52
CA ILE A 106 10.94 -6.27 7.71
C ILE A 106 12.39 -6.73 7.54
N TYR A 107 12.75 -7.82 8.21
CA TYR A 107 14.06 -8.44 8.06
C TYR A 107 14.01 -9.94 8.34
N ASN A 108 15.12 -10.62 8.03
CA ASN A 108 15.30 -12.05 8.30
C ASN A 108 16.63 -12.28 9.03
N LEU A 109 16.55 -12.32 10.35
CA LEU A 109 17.68 -12.55 11.25
C LEU A 109 17.47 -13.82 12.06
N GLN A 110 18.22 -14.86 11.68
CA GLN A 110 18.24 -16.12 12.39
C GLN A 110 18.78 -15.95 13.81
N GLY A 111 18.08 -16.52 14.79
CA GLY A 111 18.47 -16.45 16.21
C GLY A 111 18.20 -15.12 16.92
N VAL A 112 17.65 -14.12 16.23
CA VAL A 112 17.25 -12.83 16.83
C VAL A 112 15.74 -12.83 17.09
N SER A 113 15.32 -12.86 18.34
CA SER A 113 13.88 -12.91 18.69
C SER A 113 13.30 -11.53 19.01
N GLN A 114 14.14 -10.61 19.45
CA GLN A 114 13.76 -9.25 19.79
C GLN A 114 13.59 -8.40 18.53
N ALA A 115 12.67 -7.44 18.58
CA ALA A 115 12.53 -6.46 17.52
C ALA A 115 13.78 -5.56 17.44
N VAL A 116 14.37 -5.46 16.25
CA VAL A 116 15.50 -4.57 15.99
C VAL A 116 15.00 -3.13 15.94
N LYS A 117 15.70 -2.25 16.62
CA LYS A 117 15.48 -0.81 16.68
C LYS A 117 16.33 -0.11 15.63
N PHE A 118 15.73 0.81 14.88
CA PHE A 118 16.44 1.64 13.90
C PHE A 118 16.23 3.12 14.19
N THR A 119 17.33 3.87 14.23
CA THR A 119 17.27 5.34 14.15
C THR A 119 17.14 5.77 12.69
N PRO A 120 16.64 6.98 12.41
CA PRO A 120 16.44 7.45 11.04
C PRO A 120 17.73 7.45 10.20
N ASP A 121 18.85 7.86 10.80
CA ASP A 121 20.16 7.91 10.17
C ASP A 121 20.71 6.51 9.86
N VAL A 122 20.59 5.56 10.78
CA VAL A 122 21.02 4.16 10.57
C VAL A 122 20.18 3.51 9.48
N LEU A 123 18.86 3.71 9.48
CA LEU A 123 17.99 3.16 8.44
C LEU A 123 18.33 3.73 7.07
N ALA A 124 18.54 5.06 6.96
CA ALA A 124 18.95 5.68 5.71
C ALA A 124 20.30 5.13 5.23
N ASP A 125 21.28 5.00 6.12
CA ASP A 125 22.62 4.51 5.75
C ASP A 125 22.64 3.02 5.34
N ILE A 126 21.73 2.19 5.88
CA ILE A 126 21.52 0.82 5.40
C ILE A 126 21.05 0.83 3.94
N PHE A 127 19.99 1.59 3.64
CA PHE A 127 19.44 1.65 2.28
C PHE A 127 20.32 2.45 1.30
N LEU A 128 21.26 3.26 1.80
CA LEU A 128 22.35 3.86 1.00
C LEU A 128 23.51 2.89 0.73
N GLY A 129 23.55 1.73 1.39
CA GLY A 129 24.64 0.76 1.28
C GLY A 129 25.90 1.13 2.08
N LYS A 130 25.80 2.10 3.01
CA LYS A 130 26.92 2.54 3.88
C LYS A 130 27.05 1.64 5.11
N ILE A 131 25.93 1.13 5.63
CA ILE A 131 25.91 0.10 6.67
C ILE A 131 25.60 -1.23 5.99
N THR A 132 26.59 -2.12 5.96
CA THR A 132 26.54 -3.38 5.19
C THR A 132 26.50 -4.63 6.05
N LYS A 133 26.61 -4.51 7.38
CA LYS A 133 26.58 -5.63 8.32
C LYS A 133 25.61 -5.37 9.46
N TRP A 134 24.95 -6.43 9.93
CA TRP A 134 23.97 -6.34 11.01
C TRP A 134 24.58 -6.01 12.37
N ASN A 135 25.85 -6.32 12.61
CA ASN A 135 26.56 -5.96 13.83
C ASN A 135 27.29 -4.61 13.74
N ASP A 136 26.95 -3.75 12.77
CA ASP A 136 27.50 -2.40 12.70
C ASP A 136 27.35 -1.68 14.05
N ALA A 137 28.41 -1.00 14.48
CA ALA A 137 28.49 -0.40 15.82
C ALA A 137 27.33 0.59 16.10
N ARG A 138 26.87 1.33 15.08
CA ARG A 138 25.76 2.28 15.24
C ARG A 138 24.44 1.54 15.45
N LEU A 139 24.18 0.48 14.69
CA LEU A 139 23.00 -0.36 14.86
C LEU A 139 23.04 -1.11 16.21
N ALA A 140 24.19 -1.69 16.57
CA ALA A 140 24.37 -2.39 17.84
C ALA A 140 24.15 -1.47 19.05
N SER A 141 24.62 -0.22 19.00
CA SER A 141 24.51 0.74 20.11
C SER A 141 23.06 1.00 20.56
N VAL A 142 22.11 1.02 19.62
CA VAL A 142 20.68 1.27 19.91
C VAL A 142 19.88 -0.01 20.17
N ASN A 143 20.54 -1.17 20.07
CA ASN A 143 19.99 -2.51 20.28
C ASN A 143 20.67 -3.23 21.45
N SER A 144 20.96 -2.50 22.53
CA SER A 144 21.54 -3.07 23.76
C SER A 144 20.69 -4.25 24.26
N GLY A 145 21.32 -5.41 24.43
CA GLY A 145 20.64 -6.66 24.82
C GLY A 145 20.18 -7.55 23.66
N VAL A 146 20.40 -7.15 22.41
CA VAL A 146 20.18 -7.97 21.21
C VAL A 146 21.52 -8.37 20.62
N THR A 147 21.76 -9.67 20.47
CA THR A 147 22.97 -10.18 19.80
C THR A 147 22.78 -10.12 18.28
N LEU A 148 23.23 -9.02 17.67
CA LEU A 148 23.17 -8.86 16.21
C LEU A 148 24.29 -9.66 15.52
N PRO A 149 23.98 -10.41 14.44
CA PRO A 149 24.97 -11.24 13.75
C PRO A 149 25.94 -10.41 12.90
N ALA A 150 27.13 -10.97 12.62
CA ALA A 150 28.11 -10.36 11.72
C ALA A 150 27.81 -10.56 10.22
N SER A 151 26.63 -11.11 9.90
CA SER A 151 26.17 -11.35 8.55
C SER A 151 25.96 -10.04 7.79
N ASP A 152 26.15 -10.11 6.48
CA ASP A 152 25.89 -8.99 5.58
C ASP A 152 24.40 -8.64 5.57
N ILE A 153 24.11 -7.37 5.30
CA ILE A 153 22.78 -6.86 5.06
C ILE A 153 22.48 -6.96 3.57
N VAL A 154 21.38 -7.64 3.23
CA VAL A 154 20.88 -7.69 1.86
C VAL A 154 19.65 -6.80 1.74
N VAL A 155 19.80 -5.63 1.13
CA VAL A 155 18.67 -4.72 0.92
C VAL A 155 17.73 -5.29 -0.15
N VAL A 156 16.43 -5.24 0.13
CA VAL A 156 15.36 -5.57 -0.81
C VAL A 156 14.44 -4.36 -0.96
N HIS A 157 14.27 -3.89 -2.18
CA HIS A 157 13.39 -2.78 -2.53
C HIS A 157 12.31 -3.24 -3.51
N ARG A 158 11.36 -2.35 -3.82
CA ARG A 158 10.37 -2.61 -4.87
C ARG A 158 10.99 -2.49 -6.26
N ALA A 159 10.65 -3.41 -7.15
CA ALA A 159 11.04 -3.38 -8.56
C ALA A 159 10.05 -2.61 -9.44
N ASP A 160 8.80 -2.48 -8.98
CA ASP A 160 7.69 -1.84 -9.67
C ASP A 160 7.37 -0.45 -9.09
N GLY A 161 6.66 0.37 -9.86
CA GLY A 161 6.18 1.68 -9.40
C GLY A 161 5.25 1.53 -8.19
N SER A 162 5.74 1.94 -7.02
CA SER A 162 5.13 1.62 -5.72
C SER A 162 4.86 2.84 -4.87
N GLY A 163 3.63 2.95 -4.35
CA GLY A 163 3.27 3.93 -3.33
C GLY A 163 3.91 3.62 -1.97
N THR A 164 4.15 2.35 -1.65
CA THR A 164 4.95 1.96 -0.49
C THR A 164 6.38 2.51 -0.59
N SER A 165 7.01 2.43 -1.78
CA SER A 165 8.30 3.07 -2.03
C SER A 165 8.21 4.59 -1.96
N PHE A 166 7.14 5.20 -2.47
CA PHE A 166 6.94 6.63 -2.31
C PHE A 166 6.92 7.05 -0.84
N ALA A 167 6.13 6.39 0.01
CA ALA A 167 6.08 6.69 1.44
C ALA A 167 7.43 6.44 2.14
N PHE A 168 8.09 5.32 1.84
CA PHE A 168 9.40 4.99 2.40
C PHE A 168 10.47 6.03 2.01
N THR A 169 10.55 6.38 0.73
CA THR A 169 11.53 7.34 0.22
C THR A 169 11.22 8.78 0.60
N ASP A 170 9.94 9.16 0.70
CA ASP A 170 9.54 10.46 1.25
C ASP A 170 9.96 10.60 2.72
N TYR A 171 9.83 9.53 3.52
CA TYR A 171 10.38 9.50 4.88
C TYR A 171 11.90 9.64 4.89
N LEU A 172 12.64 8.83 4.12
CA LEU A 172 14.11 8.89 4.08
C LEU A 172 14.63 10.26 3.62
N SER A 173 13.96 10.86 2.63
CA SER A 173 14.20 12.22 2.16
C SER A 173 14.04 13.28 3.26
N LYS A 174 13.12 13.10 4.21
CA LYS A 174 12.90 14.04 5.32
C LYS A 174 13.95 13.92 6.43
N VAL A 175 14.54 12.74 6.61
CA VAL A 175 15.44 12.44 7.74
C VAL A 175 16.92 12.32 7.36
N SER A 176 17.22 12.23 6.06
CA SER A 176 18.59 12.16 5.55
C SER A 176 18.80 13.12 4.37
N PRO A 177 19.54 14.22 4.59
CA PRO A 177 19.92 15.13 3.50
C PRO A 177 20.69 14.43 2.36
N GLU A 178 21.53 13.46 2.70
CA GLU A 178 22.27 12.67 1.71
C GLU A 178 21.32 11.83 0.84
N TRP A 179 20.31 11.19 1.45
CA TRP A 179 19.27 10.48 0.70
C TRP A 179 18.52 11.43 -0.24
N GLN A 180 18.06 12.57 0.28
CA GLN A 180 17.34 13.57 -0.50
C GLN A 180 18.15 14.05 -1.71
N GLN A 181 19.46 14.24 -1.55
CA GLN A 181 20.33 14.72 -2.62
C GLN A 181 20.64 13.63 -3.65
N LYS A 182 20.91 12.40 -3.22
CA LYS A 182 21.39 11.32 -4.11
C LYS A 182 20.26 10.50 -4.74
N VAL A 183 19.18 10.27 -4.00
CA VAL A 183 18.10 9.34 -4.39
C VAL A 183 16.77 10.08 -4.54
N GLY A 184 16.44 10.95 -3.58
CA GLY A 184 15.16 11.66 -3.54
C GLY A 184 13.98 10.73 -3.23
N LYS A 185 12.79 11.15 -3.66
CA LYS A 185 11.52 10.45 -3.39
C LYS A 185 10.72 10.21 -4.67
N GLY A 186 9.98 9.11 -4.69
CA GLY A 186 9.14 8.76 -5.84
C GLY A 186 8.56 7.36 -5.74
N THR A 187 7.62 7.05 -6.62
CA THR A 187 7.12 5.67 -6.77
C THR A 187 8.17 4.73 -7.36
N SER A 188 9.19 5.29 -8.02
CA SER A 188 10.38 4.61 -8.50
C SER A 188 11.57 5.53 -8.28
N VAL A 189 12.64 5.01 -7.67
CA VAL A 189 13.89 5.74 -7.45
C VAL A 189 15.07 4.85 -7.85
N ASN A 190 16.18 5.47 -8.26
CA ASN A 190 17.43 4.75 -8.49
C ASN A 190 18.11 4.52 -7.13
N GLY A 191 17.70 3.47 -6.42
CA GLY A 191 18.33 3.06 -5.17
C GLY A 191 19.78 2.62 -5.40
N PRO A 192 20.72 2.92 -4.49
CA PRO A 192 22.14 2.63 -4.70
C PRO A 192 22.49 1.15 -4.54
N VAL A 193 21.67 0.38 -3.82
CA VAL A 193 21.89 -1.04 -3.54
C VAL A 193 20.57 -1.81 -3.47
N GLY A 194 20.68 -3.13 -3.59
CA GLY A 194 19.62 -4.08 -3.23
C GLY A 194 19.04 -4.86 -4.39
N LEU A 195 18.12 -5.76 -4.05
CA LEU A 195 17.38 -6.61 -4.96
C LEU A 195 15.96 -6.08 -5.14
N GLY A 196 15.44 -6.15 -6.36
CA GLY A 196 14.08 -5.77 -6.67
C GLY A 196 13.08 -6.90 -6.46
N GLY A 197 12.11 -6.71 -5.57
CA GLY A 197 10.90 -7.55 -5.45
C GLY A 197 9.69 -6.86 -6.09
N ARG A 198 8.90 -7.59 -6.88
CA ARG A 198 7.66 -7.06 -7.47
C ARG A 198 6.51 -7.14 -6.47
N GLY A 199 5.85 -6.02 -6.21
CA GLY A 199 4.76 -5.96 -5.23
C GLY A 199 5.24 -6.08 -3.77
N SER A 200 4.31 -5.93 -2.83
CA SER A 200 4.59 -6.19 -1.42
C SER A 200 4.85 -7.68 -1.17
N GLU A 201 4.20 -8.53 -1.96
CA GLU A 201 4.35 -9.99 -1.99
C GLU A 201 5.77 -10.39 -2.36
N GLY A 202 6.32 -9.83 -3.45
CA GLY A 202 7.68 -10.16 -3.89
C GLY A 202 8.75 -9.71 -2.90
N VAL A 203 8.60 -8.51 -2.31
CA VAL A 203 9.52 -8.06 -1.24
C VAL A 203 9.43 -8.96 -0.01
N SER A 204 8.21 -9.29 0.43
CA SER A 204 8.00 -10.20 1.58
C SER A 204 8.62 -11.58 1.35
N ALA A 205 8.43 -12.14 0.15
CA ALA A 205 8.95 -13.44 -0.22
C ALA A 205 10.49 -13.44 -0.25
N THR A 206 11.10 -12.44 -0.91
CA THR A 206 12.56 -12.32 -0.98
C THR A 206 13.18 -12.17 0.41
N VAL A 207 12.63 -11.30 1.27
CA VAL A 207 13.13 -11.12 2.64
C VAL A 207 13.01 -12.42 3.43
N SER A 208 11.88 -13.11 3.35
CA SER A 208 11.65 -14.36 4.09
C SER A 208 12.59 -15.50 3.66
N GLN A 209 13.02 -15.52 2.40
CA GLN A 209 13.89 -16.58 1.86
C GLN A 209 15.38 -16.30 2.04
N MET A 210 15.77 -15.03 2.26
CA MET A 210 17.18 -14.63 2.28
C MET A 210 17.62 -14.23 3.70
N PRO A 211 18.43 -15.07 4.38
CA PRO A 211 19.05 -14.68 5.65
C PRO A 211 19.85 -13.38 5.51
N GLY A 212 19.70 -12.49 6.48
CA GLY A 212 20.33 -11.17 6.47
C GLY A 212 19.59 -10.12 5.62
N ALA A 213 18.49 -10.48 4.96
CA ALA A 213 17.73 -9.52 4.16
C ALA A 213 16.96 -8.51 5.03
N ILE A 214 16.82 -7.30 4.50
CA ILE A 214 16.01 -6.20 5.03
C ILE A 214 15.18 -5.59 3.90
N GLY A 215 13.92 -5.27 4.17
CA GLY A 215 13.04 -4.63 3.19
C GLY A 215 11.94 -3.83 3.87
N TYR A 216 11.01 -3.31 3.07
CA TYR A 216 9.87 -2.55 3.56
C TYR A 216 8.56 -3.00 2.92
N VAL A 217 7.54 -3.21 3.73
CA VAL A 217 6.20 -3.64 3.31
C VAL A 217 5.13 -2.99 4.19
N GLU A 218 3.86 -3.09 3.79
CA GLU A 218 2.77 -2.69 4.68
C GLU A 218 2.62 -3.70 5.85
N LEU A 219 2.25 -3.23 7.03
CA LEU A 219 2.18 -4.01 8.28
C LEU A 219 1.35 -5.30 8.17
N ALA A 220 0.25 -5.32 7.43
CA ALA A 220 -0.57 -6.51 7.24
C ALA A 220 0.20 -7.64 6.52
N TYR A 221 1.12 -7.31 5.61
CA TYR A 221 1.99 -8.32 5.00
C TYR A 221 2.96 -8.93 6.02
N ALA A 222 3.61 -8.10 6.84
CA ALA A 222 4.55 -8.58 7.85
C ALA A 222 3.85 -9.46 8.91
N THR A 223 2.67 -9.04 9.36
CA THR A 223 1.90 -9.79 10.37
C THR A 223 1.30 -11.08 9.82
N THR A 224 0.70 -11.05 8.62
CA THR A 224 0.15 -12.26 7.97
C THR A 224 1.24 -13.30 7.71
N ASN A 225 2.40 -12.86 7.21
CA ASN A 225 3.52 -13.75 6.91
C ASN A 225 4.38 -14.10 8.12
N LYS A 226 4.09 -13.53 9.31
CA LYS A 226 4.89 -13.68 10.53
C LYS A 226 6.37 -13.32 10.32
N THR A 227 6.63 -12.35 9.45
CA THR A 227 7.98 -11.84 9.17
C THR A 227 8.43 -10.96 10.33
N GLN A 228 9.69 -11.03 10.72
CA GLN A 228 10.23 -10.12 11.74
C GLN A 228 10.20 -8.69 11.21
N TYR A 229 9.84 -7.75 12.08
CA TYR A 229 9.85 -6.32 11.75
C TYR A 229 10.34 -5.46 12.92
N GLY A 230 10.90 -4.31 12.56
CA GLY A 230 11.59 -3.43 13.49
C GLY A 230 10.72 -2.37 14.15
N THR A 231 11.35 -1.69 15.12
CA THR A 231 10.85 -0.50 15.79
C THR A 231 11.64 0.71 15.31
N LEU A 232 10.97 1.84 15.08
CA LEU A 232 11.63 3.06 14.60
C LEU A 232 11.64 4.15 15.66
N ARG A 233 12.73 4.92 15.73
CA ARG A 233 12.75 6.15 16.52
C ARG A 233 12.04 7.27 15.77
N ASN A 234 11.03 7.88 16.38
CA ASN A 234 10.32 9.00 15.78
C ASN A 234 10.96 10.37 16.08
N THR A 235 10.37 11.44 15.55
CA THR A 235 10.83 12.83 15.72
C THR A 235 10.85 13.31 17.17
N SER A 236 9.99 12.74 18.03
CA SER A 236 9.96 13.01 19.48
C SER A 236 11.01 12.19 20.25
N GLY A 237 11.81 11.37 19.55
CA GLY A 237 12.84 10.53 20.15
C GLY A 237 12.32 9.22 20.73
N ASN A 238 11.02 8.91 20.60
CA ASN A 238 10.38 7.70 21.13
C ASN A 238 10.59 6.50 20.17
N TRP A 239 10.72 5.31 20.75
CA TRP A 239 10.79 4.05 20.01
C TRP A 239 9.38 3.52 19.76
N ILE A 240 8.93 3.55 18.51
CA ILE A 240 7.56 3.19 18.13
C ILE A 240 7.54 1.88 17.35
N THR A 241 6.91 0.87 17.93
CA THR A 241 6.56 -0.37 17.22
C THR A 241 5.32 -0.10 16.36
N PRO A 242 5.28 -0.55 15.10
CA PRO A 242 4.14 -0.29 14.23
C PRO A 242 2.86 -0.95 14.76
N SER A 243 1.78 -0.18 14.83
CA SER A 243 0.44 -0.60 15.25
C SER A 243 -0.62 0.33 14.69
N LEU A 244 -1.89 -0.06 14.76
CA LEU A 244 -3.01 0.82 14.39
C LEU A 244 -3.00 2.12 15.21
N ASP A 245 -2.80 2.03 16.53
CA ASP A 245 -2.73 3.21 17.41
C ASP A 245 -1.61 4.17 17.00
N ALA A 246 -0.45 3.64 16.61
CA ALA A 246 0.68 4.46 16.18
C ALA A 246 0.45 5.11 14.80
N VAL A 247 -0.30 4.45 13.91
CA VAL A 247 -0.76 5.03 12.63
C VAL A 247 -1.79 6.13 12.88
N THR A 248 -2.75 5.90 13.78
CA THR A 248 -3.74 6.91 14.20
C THR A 248 -3.06 8.12 14.84
N ALA A 249 -2.03 7.91 15.67
CA ALA A 249 -1.25 9.00 16.25
C ALA A 249 -0.49 9.81 15.18
N ALA A 250 -0.04 9.17 14.10
CA ALA A 250 0.57 9.88 12.97
C ALA A 250 -0.44 10.75 12.23
N ALA A 251 -1.66 10.23 12.00
CA ALA A 251 -2.78 10.95 11.41
C ALA A 251 -3.16 12.18 12.24
N ALA A 252 -3.36 12.01 13.55
CA ALA A 252 -3.75 13.09 14.46
C ALA A 252 -2.72 14.23 14.50
N GLY A 253 -1.44 13.92 14.32
CA GLY A 253 -0.38 14.93 14.17
C GLY A 253 -0.54 15.75 12.89
N ALA A 254 -0.89 15.11 11.78
CA ALA A 254 -1.02 15.75 10.46
C ALA A 254 -2.39 16.41 10.21
N MET A 255 -3.46 15.92 10.84
CA MET A 255 -4.82 16.44 10.67
C MET A 255 -5.01 17.84 11.26
N LYS A 256 -4.10 18.33 12.10
CA LYS A 256 -4.13 19.70 12.64
C LYS A 256 -4.13 20.76 11.54
N ASP A 257 -3.59 20.40 10.37
CA ASP A 257 -3.43 21.29 9.22
C ASP A 257 -4.51 21.02 8.14
N MET A 258 -5.50 20.16 8.41
CA MET A 258 -6.56 19.79 7.47
C MET A 258 -7.89 20.48 7.81
N GLY A 259 -8.56 21.04 6.80
CA GLY A 259 -9.87 21.69 6.88
C GLY A 259 -10.84 21.23 5.78
N PRO A 260 -12.04 21.84 5.67
CA PRO A 260 -13.11 21.39 4.77
C PRO A 260 -12.75 21.34 3.28
N ASN A 261 -11.75 22.12 2.86
CA ASN A 261 -11.30 22.22 1.46
C ASN A 261 -9.90 21.64 1.25
N THR A 262 -9.43 20.78 2.16
CA THR A 262 -8.10 20.19 2.07
C THR A 262 -8.01 19.24 0.87
N ASP A 263 -7.01 19.48 0.04
CA ASP A 263 -6.54 18.47 -0.90
C ASP A 263 -5.94 17.30 -0.11
N PHE A 264 -6.61 16.15 -0.15
CA PHE A 264 -6.20 14.96 0.59
C PHE A 264 -4.95 14.28 0.01
N ARG A 265 -4.30 14.83 -1.02
CA ARG A 265 -2.97 14.42 -1.51
C ARG A 265 -1.84 14.83 -0.56
N VAL A 266 -1.94 14.41 0.69
CA VAL A 266 -1.05 14.79 1.80
C VAL A 266 -0.01 13.71 2.10
N SER A 267 1.16 14.12 2.59
CA SER A 267 2.13 13.21 3.20
C SER A 267 2.06 13.33 4.72
N VAL A 268 1.95 12.18 5.40
CA VAL A 268 1.92 12.09 6.87
C VAL A 268 3.14 11.35 7.43
N THR A 269 4.16 11.10 6.60
CA THR A 269 5.42 10.51 7.05
C THR A 269 6.19 11.50 7.91
N ASN A 270 6.93 10.98 8.89
CA ASN A 270 7.69 11.73 9.89
C ASN A 270 6.83 12.71 10.70
N SER A 271 5.57 12.35 10.99
CA SER A 271 4.62 13.15 11.77
C SER A 271 5.20 13.57 13.14
N SER A 272 4.76 14.72 13.65
CA SER A 272 5.17 15.30 14.94
C SER A 272 4.46 14.70 16.15
N GLY A 273 3.53 13.75 15.94
CA GLY A 273 2.84 13.06 17.03
C GLY A 273 3.81 12.25 17.90
N ALA A 274 3.74 12.41 19.22
CA ALA A 274 4.68 11.76 20.14
C ALA A 274 4.69 10.22 20.06
N GLN A 275 3.54 9.62 19.71
CA GLN A 275 3.39 8.17 19.51
C GLN A 275 3.24 7.78 18.03
N ALA A 276 3.53 8.72 17.11
CA ALA A 276 3.37 8.49 15.68
C ALA A 276 4.42 7.49 15.16
N TYR A 277 3.97 6.47 14.42
CA TYR A 277 4.88 5.62 13.68
C TYR A 277 5.45 6.40 12.47
N PRO A 278 6.79 6.45 12.26
CA PRO A 278 7.40 7.40 11.33
C PRO A 278 7.02 7.23 9.86
N ILE A 279 6.72 6.01 9.40
CA ILE A 279 6.42 5.73 7.99
C ILE A 279 4.95 5.32 7.83
N SER A 280 4.06 6.20 8.30
CA SER A 280 2.61 6.06 8.12
C SER A 280 2.18 6.76 6.83
N THR A 281 1.20 6.20 6.13
CA THR A 281 0.65 6.82 4.91
C THR A 281 -0.83 6.48 4.72
N PHE A 282 -1.54 7.37 4.01
CA PHE A 282 -2.83 7.06 3.41
C PHE A 282 -2.65 6.24 2.14
N THR A 283 -3.72 5.58 1.74
CA THR A 283 -3.94 5.08 0.38
C THR A 283 -5.23 5.67 -0.17
N TRP A 284 -5.26 5.92 -1.47
CA TRP A 284 -6.36 6.59 -2.15
C TRP A 284 -6.92 5.70 -3.25
N LEU A 285 -8.24 5.69 -3.38
CA LEU A 285 -8.88 5.37 -4.64
C LEU A 285 -8.82 6.60 -5.56
N LEU A 286 -8.55 6.34 -6.84
CA LEU A 286 -8.56 7.33 -7.91
C LEU A 286 -9.83 7.11 -8.71
N VAL A 287 -10.72 8.10 -8.71
CA VAL A 287 -11.97 8.04 -9.47
C VAL A 287 -12.07 9.23 -10.40
N HIS A 288 -12.66 9.03 -11.58
CA HIS A 288 -12.95 10.12 -12.49
C HIS A 288 -14.06 11.01 -11.90
N LYS A 289 -13.99 12.32 -12.15
CA LYS A 289 -15.05 13.27 -11.79
C LYS A 289 -16.33 13.02 -12.59
N SER A 290 -16.17 12.47 -13.80
CA SER A 290 -17.27 12.11 -14.69
C SER A 290 -16.98 10.79 -15.40
N TYR A 291 -18.02 9.99 -15.58
CA TYR A 291 -17.99 8.72 -16.31
C TYR A 291 -19.02 8.79 -17.45
N SER A 292 -18.64 8.27 -18.62
CA SER A 292 -19.57 8.12 -19.75
C SER A 292 -20.61 7.02 -19.52
N ASP A 293 -20.22 5.96 -18.82
CA ASP A 293 -21.11 4.87 -18.41
C ASP A 293 -21.82 5.23 -17.09
N THR A 294 -23.11 5.59 -17.20
CA THR A 294 -23.93 5.97 -16.06
C THR A 294 -24.21 4.84 -15.08
N ALA A 295 -24.17 3.57 -15.51
CA ALA A 295 -24.36 2.43 -14.63
C ALA A 295 -23.14 2.24 -13.74
N LYS A 296 -21.93 2.32 -14.32
CA LYS A 296 -20.68 2.31 -13.56
C LYS A 296 -20.53 3.52 -12.65
N ALA A 297 -20.94 4.70 -13.13
CA ALA A 297 -20.96 5.91 -12.31
C ALA A 297 -21.79 5.68 -11.03
N ARG A 298 -23.04 5.20 -11.18
CA ARG A 298 -23.93 4.92 -10.03
C ARG A 298 -23.41 3.82 -9.11
N ALA A 299 -22.70 2.82 -9.63
CA ALA A 299 -22.15 1.75 -8.80
C ALA A 299 -20.92 2.17 -7.99
N LEU A 300 -20.26 3.29 -8.34
CA LEU A 300 -19.07 3.81 -7.65
C LEU A 300 -19.36 4.84 -6.54
N VAL A 301 -20.60 5.36 -6.44
CA VAL A 301 -21.02 6.40 -5.47
C VAL A 301 -22.14 5.94 -4.55
#